data_AF-A0A4D6M4S7-F1
#
_entry.id   AF-A0A4D6M4S7-F1
#
_cell.length_a   1.000
_cell.length_b   1.000
_cell.length_c   1.000
_cell.angle_alpha   90.00
_cell.angle_beta   90.00
_cell.angle_gamma   90.00
#
_symmetry.space_group_name_H-M   'P 1'
#
loop_
_entity.id
_entity.type
_entity.pdbx_description
1 polymer ?
#
loop_
_entity_poly.entity_id
_entity_poly.type
_entity_poly.pdbx_seq_one_letter_code
_entity_poly.pdbx_strand_id
1 'polypeptide(L)' 'MWEDLPNCRVPLLIIHGEKDTKFRNIAQKMMKTLCSGLGSEHENGNAIHEVVEIPNCGHAAHLENPLAIIAAIARFLTRL' A
#
# COMPACT_ATOMS: atom_id res chain seq x y z
N MET A 1 -14.06 9.09 -0.86
CA MET A 1 -12.71 8.49 -0.65
C MET A 1 -12.72 6.97 -0.80
N TRP A 2 -13.49 6.19 0.00
CA TRP A 2 -13.54 4.73 -0.16
C TRP A 2 -14.15 4.28 -1.50
N GLU A 3 -15.22 4.94 -1.94
CA GLU A 3 -15.90 4.65 -3.22
C GLU A 3 -15.05 5.02 -4.44
N ASP A 4 -14.03 5.86 -4.25
CA ASP A 4 -13.13 6.31 -5.32
C ASP A 4 -11.92 5.38 -5.49
N LEU A 5 -11.59 4.55 -4.48
CA LEU A 5 -10.45 3.63 -4.52
C LEU A 5 -10.47 2.71 -5.76
N PRO A 6 -11.61 2.12 -6.19
CA PRO A 6 -11.64 1.30 -7.40
C PRO A 6 -11.23 2.06 -8.68
N ASN A 7 -11.32 3.39 -8.67
CA ASN A 7 -10.98 4.24 -9.80
C ASN A 7 -9.52 4.75 -9.73
N CYS A 8 -8.74 4.35 -8.72
CA CYS A 8 -7.33 4.68 -8.66
C CYS A 8 -6.59 4.01 -9.82
N ARG A 9 -5.96 4.82 -10.68
CA ARG A 9 -5.17 4.34 -11.84
C ARG A 9 -3.68 4.66 -11.72
N VAL A 10 -3.26 5.32 -10.63
CA VAL A 10 -1.86 5.61 -10.36
C VAL A 10 -1.28 4.55 -9.42
N PRO A 11 0.00 4.19 -9.56
CA PRO A 11 0.67 3.32 -8.60
C PRO A 11 0.52 3.82 -7.16
N LEU A 12 0.23 2.92 -6.23
CA LEU A 12 -0.04 3.27 -4.83
C LEU A 12 0.65 2.31 -3.86
N LEU A 13 1.50 2.87 -3.00
CA LEU A 13 2.12 2.15 -1.89
C LEU A 13 1.38 2.48 -0.59
N ILE A 14 0.82 1.46 0.07
CA ILE A 14 0.17 1.54 1.38
C ILE A 14 1.13 0.97 2.41
N ILE A 15 1.44 1.73 3.46
CA ILE A 15 2.36 1.29 4.52
C ILE A 15 1.66 1.33 5.88
N HIS A 16 1.86 0.30 6.70
CA HIS A 16 1.43 0.28 8.10
C HIS A 16 2.47 -0.39 8.99
N GLY A 17 2.46 -0.11 10.29
CA GLY A 17 3.26 -0.85 11.26
C GLY A 17 2.65 -2.20 11.59
N GLU A 18 3.50 -3.18 11.88
CA GLU A 18 3.13 -4.54 12.30
C GLU A 18 2.21 -4.57 13.53
N LYS A 19 2.46 -3.71 14.52
CA LYS A 19 1.72 -3.64 15.77
C LYS A 19 0.41 -2.87 15.65
N ASP A 20 0.20 -2.14 14.55
CA ASP A 20 -1.04 -1.40 14.29
C ASP A 20 -2.08 -2.29 13.59
N THR A 21 -2.69 -3.18 14.37
CA THR A 21 -3.66 -4.18 13.87
C THR A 21 -4.89 -3.54 13.23
N LYS A 22 -5.30 -2.36 13.70
CA LYS A 22 -6.41 -1.59 13.10
C LYS A 22 -6.03 -1.19 11.68
N PHE A 23 -4.88 -0.55 11.50
CA PHE A 23 -4.49 -0.05 10.19
C PHE A 23 -3.99 -1.15 9.25
N ARG A 24 -3.49 -2.29 9.77
CA ARG A 24 -3.31 -3.53 8.98
C ARG A 24 -4.60 -3.97 8.31
N ASN A 25 -5.69 -4.07 9.08
CA ASN A 25 -7.00 -4.48 8.54
C ASN A 25 -7.54 -3.46 7.53
N ILE A 26 -7.32 -2.16 7.76
CA ILE A 26 -7.70 -1.10 6.82
C ILE A 26 -6.89 -1.22 5.53
N ALA A 27 -5.56 -1.38 5.60
CA ALA A 27 -4.69 -1.52 4.44
C ALA A 27 -5.08 -2.71 3.56
N GLN A 28 -5.38 -3.86 4.17
CA GLN A 28 -5.87 -5.03 3.46
C GLN A 28 -7.22 -4.78 2.77
N LYS A 29 -8.15 -4.09 3.44
CA LYS A 29 -9.44 -3.70 2.84
C LYS A 29 -9.25 -2.72 1.68
N MET A 30 -8.38 -1.72 1.83
CA MET A 30 -8.06 -0.77 0.77
C MET A 30 -7.50 -1.50 -0.46
N MET A 31 -6.54 -2.40 -0.28
CA MET A 31 -5.96 -3.19 -1.35
C MET A 31 -7.01 -4.04 -2.08
N LYS A 32 -7.90 -4.71 -1.32
CA LYS A 32 -9.01 -5.48 -1.92
C LYS A 32 -9.94 -4.59 -2.75
N THR A 33 -10.27 -3.40 -2.26
CA THR A 33 -11.11 -2.43 -2.98
C THR A 33 -10.41 -1.88 -4.23
N LEU A 34 -9.12 -1.56 -4.15
CA LEU A 34 -8.31 -1.15 -5.30
C LEU A 34 -8.33 -2.22 -6.40
N CYS A 35 -8.06 -3.47 -6.04
CA CYS A 35 -8.08 -4.60 -6.98
C CYS A 35 -9.47 -4.87 -7.58
N SER A 36 -10.55 -4.54 -6.88
CA SER A 36 -11.91 -4.75 -7.42
C SER A 36 -12.24 -3.86 -8.62
N GLY A 37 -11.55 -2.72 -8.77
CA GLY A 37 -11.75 -1.79 -9.88
C GLY A 37 -10.82 -1.99 -11.07
N LEU A 38 -9.91 -2.97 -11.02
CA LEU A 38 -8.90 -3.24 -12.04
C LEU A 38 -9.37 -4.21 -13.15
N GLY A 39 -10.52 -4.87 -13.00
CA GLY A 39 -11.09 -5.76 -14.02
C GLY A 39 -10.18 -6.96 -14.39
N SER A 40 -10.57 -7.73 -15.42
CA SER A 40 -9.75 -8.80 -16.02
C SER A 40 -8.65 -8.28 -16.96
N GLU A 41 -8.57 -6.96 -17.19
CA GLU A 41 -7.59 -6.30 -18.05
C GLU A 41 -6.26 -6.01 -17.33
N HIS A 42 -5.92 -6.82 -16.34
CA HIS A 42 -4.62 -6.83 -15.67
C HIS A 42 -3.50 -7.40 -16.56
N GLU A 43 -3.62 -7.20 -17.88
CA GLU A 43 -2.65 -7.65 -18.88
C GLU A 43 -2.01 -6.47 -19.65
N ASN A 44 -2.51 -5.23 -19.54
CA ASN A 44 -2.03 -4.15 -20.42
C ASN A 44 -1.71 -2.78 -19.79
N GLY A 45 -1.77 -2.58 -18.46
CA GLY A 45 -1.56 -1.22 -17.92
C GLY A 45 -1.22 -1.07 -16.43
N ASN A 46 0.07 -1.21 -16.10
CA ASN A 46 0.92 -0.32 -15.27
C ASN A 46 0.54 0.14 -13.83
N ALA A 47 -0.64 -0.14 -13.27
CA ALA A 47 -0.97 0.32 -11.91
C ALA A 47 -0.39 -0.61 -10.84
N ILE A 48 0.87 -0.38 -10.44
CA ILE A 48 1.52 -1.14 -9.36
C ILE A 48 0.96 -0.67 -8.01
N HIS A 49 0.11 -1.48 -7.39
CA HIS A 49 -0.33 -1.27 -6.01
C HIS A 49 0.36 -2.26 -5.06
N GLU A 50 0.74 -1.79 -3.87
CA GLU A 50 1.44 -2.61 -2.89
C GLU A 50 1.06 -2.24 -1.46
N VAL A 51 1.03 -3.25 -0.59
CA VAL A 51 0.92 -3.07 0.85
C VAL A 51 2.20 -3.58 1.51
N VAL A 52 2.79 -2.75 2.36
CA VAL A 52 4.00 -3.11 3.13
C VAL A 52 3.71 -2.96 4.62
N GLU A 53 3.98 -4.04 5.35
CA GLU A 53 4.01 -4.05 6.82
C GLU A 53 5.44 -3.75 7.30
N ILE A 54 5.58 -2.81 8.23
CA ILE A 54 6.86 -2.40 8.80
C ILE A 54 7.06 -3.08 10.15
N PRO A 55 8.13 -3.89 10.31
CA PRO A 55 8.33 -4.67 11.52
C PRO A 55 8.61 -3.79 12.72
N ASN A 56 8.18 -4.26 13.89
CA ASN A 56 8.38 -3.63 15.20
C ASN A 56 7.74 -2.25 15.38
N CYS A 57 6.91 -1.78 14.46
CA CYS A 57 6.26 -0.46 14.50
C CYS A 57 4.76 -0.51 14.79
N GLY A 58 4.26 0.49 15.51
CA GLY A 58 2.85 0.81 15.66
C GLY A 58 2.38 1.82 14.62
N HIS A 59 1.70 2.87 15.08
CA HIS A 59 1.01 3.81 14.21
C HIS A 59 1.97 4.71 13.42
N ALA A 60 3.01 5.23 14.08
CA ALA A 60 3.91 6.20 13.49
C ALA A 60 5.15 5.51 12.91
N ALA A 61 4.96 4.53 12.01
CA ALA A 61 6.03 3.70 11.46
C ALA A 61 7.21 4.50 10.85
N HIS A 62 6.94 5.70 10.31
CA HIS A 62 7.96 6.62 9.79
C HIS A 62 8.87 7.25 10.85
N LEU A 63 8.40 7.38 12.09
CA LEU A 63 9.22 7.81 13.22
C LEU A 63 9.87 6.62 13.93
N GLU A 64 9.17 5.49 13.99
CA GLU A 64 9.59 4.30 14.75
C GLU A 64 10.65 3.46 14.01
N ASN A 65 10.57 3.38 12.67
CA ASN A 65 11.55 2.67 11.84
C ASN A 65 11.75 3.37 10.48
N PRO A 66 12.39 4.56 10.49
CA PRO A 66 12.56 5.38 9.29
C PRO A 66 13.34 4.67 8.18
N LEU A 67 14.31 3.81 8.53
CA LEU A 67 15.13 3.10 7.54
C LEU A 67 14.31 2.08 6.75
N ALA A 68 13.42 1.33 7.41
CA ALA A 68 12.54 0.39 6.72
C ALA A 68 11.54 1.11 5.79
N ILE A 69 11.06 2.29 6.20
CA ILE A 69 10.21 3.15 5.36
C ILE A 69 10.96 3.64 4.12
N ILE A 70 12.17 4.19 4.29
CA ILE A 70 13.00 4.65 3.17
C ILE A 70 13.26 3.50 2.19
N ALA A 71 13.60 2.31 2.70
CA ALA A 71 13.82 1.14 1.86
C ALA A 71 12.56 0.71 1.09
N ALA A 72 11.39 0.72 1.74
CA ALA A 72 10.12 0.39 1.10
C ALA A 72 9.76 1.39 -0.01
N ILE A 73 9.91 2.69 0.26
CA ILE A 73 9.67 3.76 -0.72
C ILE A 73 10.66 3.65 -1.89
N ALA A 74 11.96 3.50 -1.62
CA ALA A 74 12.97 3.37 -2.64
C ALA A 74 12.68 2.17 -3.58
N ARG A 75 12.39 0.99 -3.01
CA ARG A 75 12.03 -0.21 -3.78
C ARG A 75 10.79 -0.02 -4.64
N PHE A 76 9.80 0.72 -4.15
CA PHE A 76 8.59 1.02 -4.89
C PHE A 76 8.89 1.95 -6.08
N LEU A 77 9.59 3.05 -5.84
CA LEU A 77 9.94 4.03 -6.87
C LEU A 77 10.83 3.44 -7.98
N THR A 78 11.71 2.48 -7.68
CA THR A 78 12.53 1.82 -8.72
C THR A 78 11.76 0.89 -9.66
N ARG A 79 10.50 0.58 -9.35
CA ARG A 79 9.63 -0.29 -10.16
C ARG A 79 8.59 0.49 -10.97
N LEU A 80 8.52 1.82 -10.78
CA LEU A 80 7.66 2.71 -11.57
C LEU A 80 8.32 3.05 -12.91
#